data_AF-A0A1I7SMZ2-F1
#
_entry.id   AF-A0A1I7SMZ2-F1
#
_cell.length_a   1.000
_cell.length_b   1.000
_cell.length_c   1.000
_cell.angle_alpha   90.00
_cell.angle_beta   90.00
_cell.angle_gamma   90.00
#
_symmetry.space_group_name_H-M   'P 1'
#
loop_
_entity.id
_entity.type
_entity.pdbx_description
1 polymer ?
#
loop_
_entity_poly.entity_id
_entity_poly.type
_entity_poly.pdbx_seq_one_letter_code
_entity_poly.pdbx_strand_id
1 'polypeptide(L)' 'MMDGTGANENAIKQSFIRYQTLKRGGPPTPKDLESCMNQELPGTPKLSVLGFQGSFHGRSLGMLSVT' A
#
# COMPACT_ATOMS: atom_id res chain seq x y z
N MET A 1 -5.37 -12.70 6.52
CA MET A 1 -6.55 -12.53 7.38
C MET A 1 -7.75 -12.99 6.56
N MET A 2 -8.53 -13.95 7.06
CA MET A 2 -9.64 -14.58 6.31
C MET A 2 -10.92 -13.73 6.38
N ASP A 3 -10.86 -12.46 6.02
CA ASP A 3 -12.04 -11.58 5.92
C ASP A 3 -11.90 -10.59 4.75
N GLY A 4 -13.00 -9.93 4.39
CA GLY A 4 -13.04 -9.00 3.26
C GLY A 4 -12.18 -7.75 3.44
N THR A 5 -12.04 -7.26 4.68
CA THR A 5 -11.19 -6.10 4.99
C THR A 5 -9.73 -6.47 4.74
N GLY A 6 -9.29 -7.63 5.25
CA GLY A 6 -7.95 -8.15 5.02
C GLY A 6 -7.67 -8.51 3.57
N ALA A 7 -8.68 -8.96 2.81
CA ALA A 7 -8.55 -9.17 1.37
C ALA A 7 -8.23 -7.84 0.65
N ASN A 8 -8.99 -6.78 0.92
CA ASN A 8 -8.78 -5.48 0.30
C ASN A 8 -7.45 -4.83 0.73
N GLU A 9 -7.04 -4.95 2.00
CA GLU A 9 -5.72 -4.47 2.44
C GLU A 9 -4.57 -5.15 1.72
N ASN A 10 -4.66 -6.47 1.51
CA ASN A 10 -3.65 -7.18 0.75
C ASN A 10 -3.68 -6.80 -0.73
N ALA A 11 -4.85 -6.56 -1.32
CA ALA A 11 -4.97 -6.09 -2.70
C ALA A 11 -4.30 -4.72 -2.90
N ILE A 12 -4.51 -3.77 -1.98
CA ILE A 12 -3.83 -2.46 -2.02
C ILE A 12 -2.32 -2.62 -1.86
N LYS A 13 -1.85 -3.42 -0.89
CA LYS A 13 -0.41 -3.68 -0.71
C LYS A 13 0.22 -4.29 -1.97
N GLN A 14 -0.42 -5.28 -2.59
CA GLN A 14 0.06 -5.88 -3.84
C GLN A 14 0.13 -4.85 -4.98
N SER A 15 -0.89 -3.99 -5.08
CA SER A 15 -0.92 -2.91 -6.07
C SER A 15 0.22 -1.91 -5.87
N PHE A 16 0.51 -1.52 -4.63
CA PHE A 16 1.64 -0.64 -4.29
C PHE A 16 2.99 -1.29 -4.55
N ILE A 17 3.17 -2.57 -4.19
CA ILE A 17 4.39 -3.33 -4.49
C ILE A 17 4.63 -3.37 -6.00
N ARG A 18 3.61 -3.73 -6.80
CA ARG A 18 3.72 -3.76 -8.26
C ARG A 18 4.07 -2.39 -8.83
N TYR A 19 3.35 -1.34 -8.42
CA TYR A 19 3.62 0.02 -8.89
C TYR A 19 5.07 0.45 -8.62
N GLN A 20 5.56 0.22 -7.40
CA GLN A 20 6.92 0.59 -7.02
C GLN A 20 7.99 -0.26 -7.72
N THR A 21 7.74 -1.55 -7.96
CA THR A 21 8.65 -2.41 -8.73
C THR A 21 8.78 -1.90 -10.16
N LEU A 22 7.66 -1.53 -10.81
CA LEU A 22 7.69 -0.94 -12.15
C LEU A 22 8.41 0.41 -12.15
N LYS A 23 8.14 1.27 -11.15
CA LYS A 23 8.77 2.59 -11.04
C LYS A 23 10.28 2.54 -10.82
N ARG A 24 10.78 1.56 -10.04
CA ARG A 24 12.22 1.36 -9.82
C ARG A 24 12.90 0.64 -10.99
N GLY A 25 12.16 -0.11 -11.79
CA GLY A 25 12.71 -0.98 -12.83
C GLY A 25 13.35 -2.27 -12.29
N GLY A 26 13.01 -2.69 -11.07
CA GLY A 26 13.66 -3.84 -10.43
C GLY A 26 13.35 -4.00 -8.94
N PRO A 27 14.11 -4.87 -8.23
CA PRO A 27 13.96 -5.09 -6.79
C PRO A 27 14.31 -3.83 -5.98
N PRO A 28 13.91 -3.76 -4.69
CA PRO A 28 14.28 -2.65 -3.80
C PRO A 28 15.80 -2.49 -3.68
N THR A 29 16.25 -1.23 -3.57
CA THR A 29 17.64 -0.88 -3.27
C THR A 29 17.93 -1.02 -1.77
N PRO A 30 19.21 -1.07 -1.33
CA PRO A 30 19.55 -1.02 0.09
C PRO A 30 18.94 0.19 0.82
N LYS A 31 18.93 1.37 0.18
CA LYS A 31 18.31 2.57 0.74
C LYS A 31 16.79 2.42 0.93
N ASP A 32 16.09 1.74 0.01
CA ASP A 32 14.67 1.42 0.18
C ASP A 32 14.45 0.53 1.42
N LEU A 33 15.30 -0.48 1.61
CA LEU A 33 15.20 -1.44 2.72
C LEU A 33 15.56 -0.80 4.07
N GLU A 34 16.55 0.09 4.11
CA GLU A 34 16.93 0.80 5.33
C GLU A 34 15.87 1.82 5.74
N SER A 35 15.41 2.67 4.79
CA SER A 35 14.45 3.74 5.09
C SER A 35 13.04 3.24 5.42
N CYS A 36 12.60 2.08 4.89
CA CYS A 36 11.26 1.58 5.18
C CYS A 36 11.07 1.24 6.67
N MET A 37 12.14 0.81 7.35
CA MET A 37 12.10 0.46 8.78
C MET A 37 11.84 1.67 9.68
N ASN A 38 12.19 2.87 9.21
CA ASN A 38 11.95 4.14 9.90
C ASN A 38 10.72 4.89 9.37
N GLN A 39 9.91 4.26 8.51
CA GLN A 39 8.77 4.89 7.83
C GLN A 39 9.17 6.09 6.93
N GLU A 40 10.40 6.08 6.41
CA GLU A 40 10.96 7.17 5.62
C GLU A 40 10.97 6.87 4.12
N LEU A 41 11.15 7.93 3.32
CA LEU A 41 11.39 7.78 1.89
C LEU A 41 12.83 7.31 1.62
N PRO A 42 13.08 6.52 0.56
CA PRO A 42 12.11 6.04 -0.43
C PRO A 42 11.34 4.76 -0.03
N GLY A 43 11.70 4.10 1.08
CA GLY A 43 11.19 2.79 1.50
C GLY A 43 9.70 2.75 1.85
N THR A 44 9.15 3.86 2.37
CA THR A 44 7.73 4.05 2.66
C THR A 44 7.16 5.14 1.75
N PRO A 45 6.83 4.80 0.49
CA PRO A 45 6.41 5.78 -0.51
C PRO A 45 5.03 6.37 -0.21
N LYS A 46 4.83 7.64 -0.53
CA LYS A 46 3.54 8.35 -0.43
C LYS A 46 2.64 8.03 -1.63
N LEU A 47 2.02 6.86 -1.62
CA LEU A 47 1.05 6.43 -2.63
C LEU A 47 -0.39 6.65 -2.12
N SER A 48 -1.33 6.75 -3.04
CA SER A 48 -2.75 6.85 -2.74
C SER A 48 -3.56 5.79 -3.51
N VAL A 49 -4.74 5.48 -3.00
CA VAL A 49 -5.78 4.73 -3.70
C VAL A 49 -6.97 5.66 -3.85
N LEU A 50 -7.55 5.68 -5.04
CA LEU A 50 -8.76 6.44 -5.33
C LEU A 50 -9.97 5.66 -4.84
N GLY A 51 -10.75 6.25 -3.94
CA GLY A 51 -12.08 5.78 -3.52
C GLY A 51 -13.19 6.59 -4.18
N PHE A 52 -14.43 6.11 -4.05
CA PHE A 52 -15.63 6.79 -4.55
C PHE A 52 -16.56 7.13 -3.39
N GLN A 53 -17.26 8.27 -3.47
CA GLN A 53 -18.21 8.65 -2.42
C GLN A 53 -19.24 7.55 -2.18
N GLY A 54 -19.38 7.10 -0.92
CA GLY A 54 -20.35 6.08 -0.52
C GLY A 54 -19.88 4.64 -0.75
N SER A 55 -18.61 4.41 -1.10
CA SER A 55 -18.03 3.06 -1.12
C SER A 55 -17.99 2.43 0.28
N PHE A 56 -17.79 1.11 0.33
CA PHE A 56 -17.54 0.42 1.59
C PHE A 56 -16.54 -0.71 1.35
N HIS A 57 -15.35 -0.59 1.95
CA HIS A 57 -14.22 -1.50 1.69
C HIS A 57 -13.70 -2.19 2.95
N GLY A 58 -14.27 -1.89 4.12
CA GLY A 58 -13.89 -2.47 5.40
C GLY A 58 -13.64 -1.39 6.45
N ARG A 59 -13.24 -1.81 7.65
CA ARG A 59 -13.11 -0.89 8.81
C ARG A 59 -11.71 -0.82 9.42
N SER A 60 -10.73 -1.51 8.87
CA SER A 60 -9.32 -1.29 9.25
C SER A 60 -8.88 0.11 8.84
N LEU A 61 -7.79 0.61 9.42
CA LEU A 61 -7.28 1.96 9.14
C LEU A 61 -7.10 2.23 7.63
N GLY A 62 -6.54 1.26 6.89
CA GLY A 62 -6.35 1.37 5.45
C GLY A 62 -7.66 1.39 4.68
N MET A 63 -8.61 0.52 5.03
CA MET A 63 -9.89 0.41 4.30
C MET A 63 -10.88 1.52 4.62
N LEU A 64 -10.83 2.03 5.85
CA LEU A 64 -11.63 3.17 6.27
C LEU A 64 -11.23 4.44 5.52
N SER A 65 -9.96 4.56 5.11
CA SER A 65 -9.46 5.70 4.32
C SER A 65 -9.99 5.74 2.89
N VAL A 66 -10.61 4.66 2.42
CA VAL A 66 -11.21 4.53 1.08
C VAL A 66 -12.67 4.11 1.13
N THR A 67 -13.31 4.19 2.30
CA THR A 67 -14.74 3.92 2.50
C THR A 67 -15.51 5.23 2.46
#